data_AF-A0A534BKW4-F1
#
_entry.id   AF-A0A534BKW4-F1
#
_cell.length_a   1.000
_cell.length_b   1.000
_cell.length_c   1.000
_cell.angle_alpha   90.00
_cell.angle_beta   90.00
_cell.angle_gamma   90.00
#
_symmetry.space_group_name_H-M   'P 1'
#
loop_
_entity.id
_entity.type
_entity.pdbx_description
1 polymer ?
#
loop_
_entity_poly.entity_id
_entity_poly.type
_entity_poly.pdbx_seq_one_letter_code
_entity_poly.pdbx_strand_id
1 'polypeptide(L)'
;MGGRPMRLHDTAIHMALAALLVASSALASPAAVAEVIDPGVRQAGTDNGPPPPLAGLTADEVAFFQDGLARFSAVKMVRSPTGDNSGLGPRFNSNACASCHIQPVVGGSSPSVNPLPAVAHADGATNAVPWFIVSNGPIREARFVSDGGVHDLFVVTNRSDAAGCQIAQPSFAPAGNGFTGQGGNPNIVYRIPTPLLGAGLIEAIPDSAILANARADAFTKRLFGVSGHPNRSGNDGTITRFGWKAQNKSLLLFSAEAYNVEMGISNLIFPQERDETRSAP
;
A
#
# COMPACT_ATOMS: atom_id res chain seq x y z
N MET A 1 4.57 16.09 78.95
CA MET A 1 3.80 16.23 77.69
C MET A 1 3.91 17.71 77.30
N GLY A 2 4.65 18.16 76.28
CA GLY A 2 4.91 17.60 74.97
C GLY A 2 4.26 18.52 73.93
N GLY A 3 4.98 19.54 73.46
CA GLY A 3 4.48 20.46 72.43
C GLY A 3 5.57 21.44 71.99
N ARG A 4 6.28 21.10 70.91
CA ARG A 4 7.38 21.89 70.32
C ARG A 4 6.84 23.19 69.70
N PRO A 5 7.54 24.34 69.83
CA PRO A 5 7.23 25.54 69.06
C PRO A 5 7.58 25.32 67.58
N MET A 6 6.61 25.64 66.72
CA MET A 6 6.69 25.56 65.26
C MET A 6 7.75 26.54 64.73
N ARG A 7 8.68 26.05 63.91
CA ARG A 7 9.79 26.84 63.35
C ARG A 7 9.25 27.75 62.23
N LEU A 8 9.51 29.05 62.35
CA LEU A 8 9.24 30.11 61.36
C LEU A 8 9.87 29.90 59.97
N HIS A 9 10.73 28.89 59.79
CA HIS A 9 11.40 28.60 58.52
C HIS A 9 10.52 27.88 57.49
N ASP A 10 9.47 27.17 57.91
CA ASP A 10 8.65 26.39 56.98
C ASP A 10 7.69 27.26 56.15
N THR A 11 7.25 28.41 56.69
CA THR A 11 6.34 29.34 56.01
C THR A 11 6.98 30.10 54.83
N ALA A 12 8.29 30.37 54.89
CA ALA A 12 8.98 31.09 53.81
C ALA A 12 9.21 30.19 52.57
N ILE A 13 9.45 28.89 52.78
CA ILE A 13 9.68 27.93 51.69
C ILE A 13 8.37 27.66 50.92
N HIS A 14 7.23 27.60 51.61
CA HIS A 14 5.93 27.38 50.95
C HIS A 14 5.48 28.59 50.12
N MET A 15 5.81 29.82 50.53
CA MET A 15 5.50 31.03 49.77
C MET A 15 6.38 31.18 48.52
N ALA A 16 7.67 30.80 48.60
CA ALA A 16 8.57 30.81 47.44
C ALA A 16 8.19 29.74 46.39
N LEU A 17 7.75 28.56 46.83
CA LEU A 17 7.32 27.49 45.92
C LEU A 17 5.99 27.81 45.22
N ALA A 18 5.04 28.46 45.93
CA ALA A 18 3.79 28.91 45.35
C ALA A 18 3.99 30.05 44.32
N ALA A 19 4.90 30.99 44.58
CA ALA A 19 5.23 32.06 43.63
C ALA A 19 5.91 31.51 42.36
N LEU A 20 6.74 30.46 42.47
CA LEU A 20 7.38 29.83 41.31
C LEU A 20 6.36 29.06 40.44
N LEU A 21 5.35 28.43 41.05
CA LEU A 21 4.26 27.73 40.32
C LEU A 21 3.30 28.71 39.62
N VAL A 22 3.07 29.90 40.19
CA VAL A 22 2.24 30.95 39.58
C VAL A 22 3.01 31.72 38.48
N ALA A 23 4.32 31.93 38.65
CA ALA A 23 5.15 32.53 37.59
C ALA A 23 5.34 31.60 36.38
N SER A 24 5.33 30.27 36.59
CA SER A 24 5.47 29.27 35.51
C SER A 24 4.18 29.05 34.71
N SER A 25 3.03 29.46 35.24
CA SER A 25 1.73 29.37 34.54
C SER A 25 1.43 30.60 33.67
N ALA A 26 2.18 31.69 33.82
CA ALA A 26 2.02 32.91 33.02
C ALA A 26 2.84 32.94 31.71
N LEU A 27 3.72 31.95 31.48
CA LEU A 27 4.49 31.80 30.23
C LEU A 27 3.92 30.73 29.29
N ALA A 28 2.80 30.10 29.66
CA ALA A 28 2.04 29.30 28.72
C ALA A 28 1.25 30.25 27.80
N SER A 29 1.95 30.85 26.84
CA SER A 29 1.28 31.28 25.61
C SER A 29 0.44 30.10 25.17
N PRO A 30 -0.89 30.24 24.99
CA PRO A 30 -1.61 29.24 24.24
C PRO A 30 -0.93 29.28 22.87
N ALA A 31 -0.14 28.26 22.56
CA ALA A 31 0.26 28.02 21.19
C ALA A 31 -1.09 27.95 20.48
N ALA A 32 -1.43 29.02 19.77
CA ALA A 32 -2.65 29.09 19.00
C ALA A 32 -2.64 27.81 18.19
N VAL A 33 -3.63 26.95 18.45
CA VAL A 33 -3.82 25.74 17.66
C VAL A 33 -4.13 26.28 16.28
N ALA A 34 -3.10 26.48 15.48
CA ALA A 34 -3.24 26.89 14.10
C ALA A 34 -4.18 25.86 13.51
N GLU A 35 -5.33 26.34 13.03
CA GLU A 35 -6.28 25.49 12.35
C GLU A 35 -5.49 24.72 11.28
N VAL A 36 -5.52 23.39 11.37
CA VAL A 36 -4.78 22.55 10.42
C VAL A 36 -5.53 22.66 9.11
N ILE A 37 -5.11 23.60 8.28
CA ILE A 37 -5.60 23.76 6.92
C ILE A 37 -4.82 22.77 6.06
N ASP A 38 -5.50 21.73 5.57
CA ASP A 38 -4.98 20.90 4.50
C ASP A 38 -4.83 21.80 3.25
N PRO A 39 -3.61 22.04 2.74
CA PRO A 39 -3.42 22.85 1.54
C PRO A 39 -4.00 22.20 0.27
N GLY A 40 -4.61 21.02 0.40
CA GLY A 40 -5.06 20.20 -0.71
C GLY A 40 -3.87 19.49 -1.37
N VAL A 41 -4.13 18.93 -2.55
CA VAL A 41 -3.10 18.26 -3.34
C VAL A 41 -2.00 19.27 -3.70
N ARG A 42 -0.81 19.10 -3.13
CA ARG A 42 0.36 19.93 -3.44
C ARG A 42 0.87 19.56 -4.83
N GLN A 43 0.78 20.51 -5.76
CA GLN A 43 1.33 20.37 -7.11
C GLN A 43 2.86 20.44 -7.06
N ALA A 44 3.56 19.34 -7.34
CA ALA A 44 4.99 19.35 -7.65
C ALA A 44 5.20 19.63 -9.15
N GLY A 45 6.35 20.20 -9.51
CA GLY A 45 6.69 20.46 -10.92
C GLY A 45 6.73 19.20 -11.80
N THR A 46 6.74 18.01 -11.19
CA THR A 46 6.69 16.69 -11.84
C THR A 46 5.27 16.18 -12.09
N ASP A 47 4.22 16.86 -11.62
CA ASP A 47 2.86 16.30 -11.57
C ASP A 47 2.15 16.21 -12.92
N ASN A 48 2.70 16.87 -13.96
CA ASN A 48 2.11 16.92 -15.30
C ASN A 48 2.83 16.02 -16.33
N GLY A 49 3.68 15.09 -15.87
CA GLY A 49 4.38 14.14 -16.74
C GLY A 49 4.79 12.86 -16.01
N PRO A 50 5.11 11.77 -16.74
CA PRO A 50 5.66 10.57 -16.12
C PRO A 50 6.85 10.95 -15.24
N PRO A 51 7.03 10.34 -14.06
CA PRO A 51 8.11 10.71 -13.16
C PRO A 51 9.43 10.56 -13.93
N PRO A 52 10.20 11.64 -14.12
CA PRO A 52 11.49 11.50 -14.77
C PRO A 52 12.38 10.59 -13.91
N PRO A 53 13.34 9.88 -14.51
CA PRO A 53 14.40 9.26 -13.72
C PRO A 53 15.04 10.31 -12.81
N LEU A 54 15.63 9.85 -11.69
CA LEU A 54 16.37 10.75 -10.79
C LEU A 54 17.43 11.54 -11.57
N ALA A 55 17.69 12.77 -11.15
CA ALA A 55 18.77 13.56 -11.75
C ALA A 55 20.13 12.93 -11.44
N GLY A 56 21.05 12.95 -12.41
CA GLY A 56 22.43 12.48 -12.23
C GLY A 56 22.67 10.98 -12.42
N LEU A 57 21.68 10.23 -12.94
CA LEU A 57 21.88 8.83 -13.32
C LEU A 57 22.88 8.69 -14.47
N THR A 58 23.66 7.61 -14.42
CA THR A 58 24.49 7.14 -15.53
C THR A 58 23.63 6.67 -16.71
N ALA A 59 24.24 6.49 -17.89
CA ALA A 59 23.54 5.99 -19.08
C ALA A 59 22.90 4.61 -18.84
N ASP A 60 23.60 3.72 -18.15
CA ASP A 60 23.11 2.37 -17.84
C ASP A 60 21.93 2.40 -16.86
N GLU A 61 21.97 3.28 -15.86
CA GLU A 61 20.86 3.46 -14.90
C GLU A 61 19.62 4.07 -15.57
N VAL A 62 19.81 5.00 -16.52
CA VAL A 62 18.71 5.53 -17.33
C VAL A 62 18.11 4.43 -18.20
N ALA A 63 18.94 3.62 -18.86
CA ALA A 63 18.47 2.50 -19.67
C ALA A 63 17.70 1.47 -18.83
N PHE A 64 18.19 1.15 -17.63
CA PHE A 64 17.52 0.27 -16.68
C PHE A 64 16.16 0.82 -16.23
N PHE A 65 16.10 2.12 -15.92
CA PHE A 65 14.83 2.79 -15.59
C PHE A 65 13.83 2.71 -16.75
N GLN A 66 14.28 2.96 -17.98
CA GLN A 66 13.43 2.94 -19.17
C GLN A 66 12.90 1.53 -19.48
N ASP A 67 13.75 0.49 -19.37
CA ASP A 67 13.31 -0.91 -19.49
C ASP A 67 12.29 -1.27 -18.42
N GLY A 68 12.52 -0.87 -17.16
CA GLY A 68 11.57 -1.05 -16.06
C GLY A 68 10.22 -0.37 -16.33
N LEU A 69 10.23 0.89 -16.77
CA LEU A 69 9.03 1.64 -17.10
C LEU A 69 8.25 1.02 -18.28
N ALA A 70 8.96 0.53 -19.30
CA ALA A 70 8.36 -0.17 -20.43
C ALA A 70 7.67 -1.45 -19.97
N ARG A 71 8.34 -2.27 -19.14
CA ARG A 71 7.77 -3.51 -18.57
C ARG A 71 6.58 -3.24 -17.64
N PHE A 72 6.66 -2.19 -16.83
CA PHE A 72 5.58 -1.76 -15.93
C PHE A 72 4.30 -1.37 -16.70
N SER A 73 4.48 -0.82 -17.90
CA SER A 73 3.39 -0.36 -18.76
C SER A 73 2.89 -1.42 -19.74
N ALA A 74 3.67 -2.48 -19.95
CA ALA A 74 3.35 -3.50 -20.94
C ALA A 74 2.17 -4.37 -20.49
N VAL A 75 1.20 -4.52 -21.38
CA VAL A 75 0.10 -5.49 -21.24
C VAL A 75 0.66 -6.89 -21.44
N LYS A 76 0.45 -7.75 -20.43
CA LYS A 76 0.80 -9.17 -20.48
C LYS A 76 -0.30 -9.97 -21.15
N MET A 77 0.15 -10.87 -22.02
CA MET A 77 -0.66 -11.91 -22.64
C MET A 77 -0.34 -13.25 -21.98
N VAL A 78 -1.23 -14.23 -22.09
CA VAL A 78 -0.92 -15.60 -21.69
C VAL A 78 0.19 -16.13 -22.59
N ARG A 79 -0.01 -16.02 -23.91
CA ARG A 79 0.99 -16.39 -24.92
C ARG A 79 1.05 -15.36 -26.04
N SER A 80 2.11 -14.56 -26.05
CA SER A 80 2.40 -13.60 -27.12
C SER A 80 2.94 -14.29 -28.38
N PRO A 81 2.55 -13.87 -29.59
CA PRO A 81 3.13 -14.37 -30.84
C PRO A 81 4.65 -14.14 -30.96
N THR A 82 5.17 -13.06 -30.39
CA THR A 82 6.61 -12.74 -30.42
C THR A 82 7.35 -13.26 -29.19
N GLY A 83 6.64 -13.88 -28.23
CA GLY A 83 7.19 -14.26 -26.93
C GLY A 83 7.24 -13.11 -25.92
N ASP A 84 7.49 -11.88 -26.37
CA ASP A 84 7.52 -10.70 -25.51
C ASP A 84 6.19 -10.48 -24.79
N ASN A 85 6.26 -10.12 -23.50
CA ASN A 85 5.08 -9.90 -22.65
C ASN A 85 4.15 -11.11 -22.48
N SER A 86 4.62 -12.32 -22.78
CA SER A 86 3.91 -13.55 -22.37
C SER A 86 4.01 -13.78 -20.86
N GLY A 87 3.20 -14.72 -20.37
CA GLY A 87 3.31 -15.25 -19.02
C GLY A 87 2.25 -14.75 -18.05
N LEU A 88 1.20 -14.05 -18.52
CA LEU A 88 0.00 -13.81 -17.71
C LEU A 88 -0.53 -15.15 -17.19
N GLY A 89 -0.74 -15.25 -15.89
CA GLY A 89 -1.18 -16.49 -15.26
C GLY A 89 -2.63 -16.85 -15.57
N PRO A 90 -3.03 -18.09 -15.29
CA PRO A 90 -4.39 -18.59 -15.53
C PRO A 90 -5.48 -17.84 -14.74
N ARG A 91 -5.08 -17.23 -13.61
CA ARG A 91 -5.89 -16.38 -12.73
C ARG A 91 -5.14 -15.07 -12.50
N PHE A 92 -5.85 -13.95 -12.53
CA PHE A 92 -5.26 -12.62 -12.40
C PHE A 92 -6.30 -11.57 -11.97
N ASN A 93 -5.82 -10.48 -11.34
CA ASN A 93 -6.61 -9.28 -11.09
C ASN A 93 -6.49 -8.28 -12.24
N SER A 94 -5.31 -8.16 -12.84
CA SER A 94 -5.06 -7.27 -13.99
C SER A 94 -3.92 -7.81 -14.87
N ASN A 95 -3.72 -7.22 -16.04
CA ASN A 95 -2.71 -7.66 -17.01
C ASN A 95 -1.58 -6.64 -17.25
N ALA A 96 -1.53 -5.53 -16.52
CA ALA A 96 -0.42 -4.58 -16.53
C ALA A 96 -0.33 -3.82 -15.20
N CYS A 97 0.86 -3.48 -14.73
CA CYS A 97 1.04 -2.71 -13.50
C CYS A 97 0.42 -1.31 -13.64
N ALA A 98 0.64 -0.67 -14.80
CA ALA A 98 0.06 0.62 -15.14
C ALA A 98 -1.48 0.61 -15.28
N SER A 99 -2.14 -0.54 -15.31
CA SER A 99 -3.60 -0.61 -15.20
C SER A 99 -4.08 -0.05 -13.85
N CYS A 100 -3.35 -0.36 -12.78
CA CYS A 100 -3.74 0.00 -11.41
C CYS A 100 -2.97 1.19 -10.81
N HIS A 101 -1.85 1.59 -11.43
CA HIS A 101 -0.90 2.56 -10.89
C HIS A 101 -0.56 3.63 -11.94
N ILE A 102 -1.53 4.48 -12.29
CA ILE A 102 -1.37 5.46 -13.38
C ILE A 102 -1.92 6.86 -13.08
N GLN A 103 -2.44 7.12 -11.88
CA GLN A 103 -2.97 8.42 -11.50
C GLN A 103 -2.06 9.15 -10.50
N PRO A 104 -1.58 10.37 -10.80
CA PRO A 104 -1.87 11.17 -12.01
C PRO A 104 -1.08 10.70 -13.24
N VAL A 105 -0.03 9.91 -13.04
CA VAL A 105 0.84 9.34 -14.08
C VAL A 105 1.28 7.93 -13.68
N VAL A 106 1.95 7.21 -14.59
CA VAL A 106 2.49 5.86 -14.34
C VAL A 106 3.35 5.83 -13.07
N GLY A 107 3.09 4.84 -12.20
CA GLY A 107 3.67 4.74 -10.85
C GLY A 107 2.81 5.40 -9.76
N GLY A 108 1.72 6.07 -10.13
CA GLY A 108 0.79 6.70 -9.21
C GLY A 108 -0.15 5.73 -8.50
N SER A 109 -1.28 6.28 -8.08
CA SER A 109 -2.45 5.56 -7.55
C SER A 109 -3.38 5.07 -8.67
N SER A 110 -4.53 4.52 -8.30
CA SER A 110 -5.53 4.05 -9.26
C SER A 110 -6.16 5.19 -10.06
N PRO A 111 -6.45 4.98 -11.36
CA PRO A 111 -7.19 5.93 -12.19
C PRO A 111 -8.62 6.12 -11.69
N SER A 112 -9.20 7.27 -12.05
CA SER A 112 -10.62 7.58 -11.75
C SER A 112 -11.58 6.69 -12.54
N VAL A 113 -11.17 6.26 -13.74
CA VAL A 113 -11.89 5.27 -14.54
C VAL A 113 -11.25 3.91 -14.28
N ASN A 114 -12.03 3.01 -13.68
CA ASN A 114 -11.62 1.66 -13.38
C ASN A 114 -11.43 0.87 -14.69
N PRO A 115 -10.23 0.33 -14.98
CA PRO A 115 -9.96 -0.41 -16.21
C PRO A 115 -10.41 -1.87 -16.15
N LEU A 116 -10.70 -2.39 -14.96
CA LEU A 116 -10.98 -3.81 -14.75
C LEU A 116 -12.19 -4.35 -15.53
N PRO A 117 -13.28 -3.59 -15.77
CA PRO A 117 -14.34 -4.04 -16.67
C PRO A 117 -13.86 -4.34 -18.10
N ALA A 118 -12.90 -3.58 -18.62
CA ALA A 118 -12.31 -3.86 -19.93
C ALA A 118 -11.36 -5.07 -19.88
N VAL A 119 -10.55 -5.15 -18.82
CA VAL A 119 -9.63 -6.29 -18.59
C VAL A 119 -10.39 -7.61 -18.47
N ALA A 120 -11.56 -7.64 -17.82
CA ALA A 120 -12.41 -8.82 -17.65
C ALA A 120 -12.76 -9.51 -18.98
N HIS A 121 -12.80 -8.74 -20.07
CA HIS A 121 -13.21 -9.17 -21.41
C HIS A 121 -12.07 -9.12 -22.43
N ALA A 122 -10.84 -8.81 -21.99
CA ALA A 122 -9.69 -8.71 -22.87
C ALA A 122 -9.42 -10.04 -23.58
N ASP A 123 -9.02 -9.96 -24.85
CA ASP A 123 -8.67 -11.09 -25.71
C ASP A 123 -9.78 -12.15 -25.83
N GLY A 124 -11.06 -11.73 -25.72
CA GLY A 124 -12.21 -12.62 -25.87
C GLY A 124 -12.64 -13.33 -24.59
N ALA A 125 -12.04 -13.02 -23.44
CA ALA A 125 -12.48 -13.55 -22.15
C ALA A 125 -13.95 -13.23 -21.86
N THR A 126 -14.61 -14.12 -21.12
CA THR A 126 -16.03 -13.99 -20.78
C THR A 126 -16.25 -13.93 -19.26
N ASN A 127 -15.32 -13.32 -18.52
CA ASN A 127 -15.44 -13.20 -17.07
C ASN A 127 -16.69 -12.39 -16.68
N ALA A 128 -17.32 -12.74 -15.56
CA ALA A 128 -18.28 -11.83 -14.94
C ALA A 128 -17.50 -10.71 -14.23
N VAL A 129 -17.89 -9.45 -14.41
CA VAL A 129 -17.30 -8.36 -13.62
C VAL A 129 -17.83 -8.45 -12.18
N PRO A 130 -16.97 -8.59 -11.15
CA PRO A 130 -17.44 -8.66 -9.77
C PRO A 130 -18.23 -7.40 -9.40
N TRP A 131 -19.33 -7.54 -8.66
CA TRP A 131 -20.29 -6.46 -8.37
C TRP A 131 -19.68 -5.23 -7.67
N PHE A 132 -18.53 -5.39 -7.00
CA PHE A 132 -17.79 -4.32 -6.33
C PHE A 132 -16.77 -3.60 -7.23
N ILE A 133 -16.71 -3.97 -8.51
CA ILE A 133 -15.94 -3.32 -9.56
C ILE A 133 -16.91 -2.51 -10.43
N VAL A 134 -16.87 -1.19 -10.29
CA VAL A 134 -17.71 -0.24 -11.04
C VAL A 134 -16.83 0.77 -11.77
N SER A 135 -17.30 1.29 -12.91
CA SER A 135 -16.49 2.07 -13.86
C SER A 135 -15.82 3.31 -13.26
N ASN A 136 -16.44 3.96 -12.29
CA ASN A 136 -15.93 5.15 -11.60
C ASN A 136 -15.70 4.89 -10.09
N GLY A 137 -15.52 3.62 -9.72
CA GLY A 137 -15.20 3.21 -8.35
C GLY A 137 -13.72 2.85 -8.19
N PRO A 138 -13.26 2.63 -6.95
CA PRO A 138 -11.90 2.21 -6.72
C PRO A 138 -11.61 0.85 -7.37
N ILE A 139 -10.37 0.66 -7.81
CA ILE A 139 -9.84 -0.68 -8.06
C ILE A 139 -9.77 -1.41 -6.72
N ARG A 140 -10.28 -2.66 -6.68
CA ARG A 140 -10.33 -3.47 -5.46
C ARG A 140 -9.79 -4.85 -5.71
N GLU A 141 -8.74 -5.20 -4.97
CA GLU A 141 -8.31 -6.58 -4.75
C GLU A 141 -9.27 -7.22 -3.72
N ALA A 142 -9.77 -8.42 -4.02
CA ALA A 142 -10.60 -9.18 -3.10
C ALA A 142 -9.75 -10.10 -2.23
N ARG A 143 -9.98 -10.06 -0.91
CA ARG A 143 -9.44 -11.02 0.04
C ARG A 143 -10.56 -11.75 0.75
N PHE A 144 -10.43 -13.06 0.87
CA PHE A 144 -11.41 -13.85 1.59
C PHE A 144 -11.04 -13.93 3.06
N VAL A 145 -11.98 -13.61 3.94
CA VAL A 145 -11.77 -13.68 5.40
C VAL A 145 -11.56 -15.14 5.83
N SER A 146 -12.20 -16.08 5.14
CA SER A 146 -12.15 -17.51 5.43
C SER A 146 -10.76 -18.13 5.35
N ASP A 147 -9.90 -17.64 4.45
CA ASP A 147 -8.54 -18.16 4.26
C ASP A 147 -7.45 -17.08 4.37
N GLY A 148 -7.82 -15.80 4.48
CA GLY A 148 -6.91 -14.67 4.52
C GLY A 148 -6.20 -14.36 3.20
N GLY A 149 -6.46 -15.17 2.16
CA GLY A 149 -5.83 -15.09 0.86
C GLY A 149 -6.42 -13.99 -0.01
N VAL A 150 -5.62 -13.54 -0.97
CA VAL A 150 -6.12 -12.80 -2.14
C VAL A 150 -6.78 -13.80 -3.06
N HIS A 151 -7.92 -13.44 -3.64
CA HIS A 151 -8.61 -14.24 -4.66
C HIS A 151 -8.66 -13.44 -5.95
N ASP A 152 -8.07 -14.01 -7.00
CA ASP A 152 -7.94 -13.41 -8.31
C ASP A 152 -9.32 -13.16 -8.95
N LEU A 153 -9.53 -11.95 -9.47
CA LEU A 153 -10.83 -11.54 -9.98
C LEU A 153 -11.20 -12.22 -11.28
N PHE A 154 -10.24 -12.52 -12.15
CA PHE A 154 -10.47 -12.99 -13.51
C PHE A 154 -9.69 -14.27 -13.80
N VAL A 155 -10.18 -15.01 -14.80
CA VAL A 155 -9.56 -16.22 -15.33
C VAL A 155 -9.35 -16.11 -16.84
N VAL A 156 -8.44 -16.91 -17.36
CA VAL A 156 -8.09 -16.90 -18.80
C VAL A 156 -9.07 -17.69 -19.69
N THR A 157 -10.14 -18.24 -19.11
CA THR A 157 -11.17 -19.00 -19.84
C THR A 157 -11.72 -18.16 -21.00
N ASN A 158 -11.79 -18.80 -22.19
CA ASN A 158 -12.22 -18.22 -23.46
C ASN A 158 -11.31 -17.14 -24.07
N ARG A 159 -10.16 -16.83 -23.48
CA ARG A 159 -9.19 -15.95 -24.15
C ARG A 159 -8.60 -16.61 -25.40
N SER A 160 -8.41 -15.83 -26.46
CA SER A 160 -7.83 -16.27 -27.73
C SER A 160 -6.36 -16.69 -27.60
N ASP A 161 -5.63 -16.12 -26.64
CA ASP A 161 -4.23 -16.45 -26.32
C ASP A 161 -4.09 -17.61 -25.31
N ALA A 162 -5.20 -18.22 -24.89
CA ALA A 162 -5.26 -19.34 -23.93
C ALA A 162 -6.25 -20.44 -24.37
N ALA A 163 -6.26 -20.74 -25.68
CA ALA A 163 -7.20 -21.70 -26.28
C ALA A 163 -7.21 -23.05 -25.54
N GLY A 164 -8.41 -23.53 -25.19
CA GLY A 164 -8.62 -24.80 -24.48
C GLY A 164 -8.58 -24.69 -22.96
N CYS A 165 -8.24 -23.54 -22.37
CA CYS A 165 -8.31 -23.34 -20.93
C CYS A 165 -9.76 -23.21 -20.44
N GLN A 166 -10.12 -23.95 -19.40
CA GLN A 166 -11.45 -23.95 -18.78
C GLN A 166 -11.29 -23.96 -17.26
N ILE A 167 -11.30 -22.76 -16.66
CA ILE A 167 -11.14 -22.54 -15.23
C ILE A 167 -12.35 -21.74 -14.74
N ALA A 168 -12.89 -22.12 -13.58
CA ALA A 168 -13.98 -21.39 -12.95
C ALA A 168 -13.47 -20.12 -12.25
N GLN A 169 -14.15 -19.01 -12.53
CA GLN A 169 -13.98 -17.76 -11.78
C GLN A 169 -14.51 -17.92 -10.34
N PRO A 170 -13.86 -17.34 -9.33
CA PRO A 170 -14.39 -17.34 -7.96
C PRO A 170 -15.77 -16.69 -7.86
N SER A 171 -16.62 -17.20 -6.96
CA SER A 171 -17.92 -16.60 -6.69
C SER A 171 -17.79 -15.46 -5.68
N PHE A 172 -18.18 -14.26 -6.09
CA PHE A 172 -18.21 -13.07 -5.24
C PHE A 172 -19.60 -12.72 -4.70
N ALA A 173 -20.59 -13.59 -4.91
CA ALA A 173 -21.97 -13.40 -4.46
C ALA A 173 -22.14 -13.64 -2.95
N PRO A 174 -23.18 -13.09 -2.30
CA PRO A 174 -24.19 -12.17 -2.85
C PRO A 174 -23.63 -10.77 -3.17
N ALA A 175 -24.28 -10.09 -4.10
CA ALA A 175 -23.93 -8.71 -4.45
C ALA A 175 -24.41 -7.71 -3.40
N GLY A 176 -23.62 -6.65 -3.19
CA GLY A 176 -23.97 -5.50 -2.36
C GLY A 176 -23.95 -4.20 -3.16
N ASN A 177 -23.71 -3.09 -2.48
CA ASN A 177 -23.51 -1.80 -3.11
C ASN A 177 -22.12 -1.71 -3.75
N GLY A 178 -22.07 -1.73 -5.08
CA GLY A 178 -20.81 -1.73 -5.83
C GLY A 178 -19.89 -0.53 -5.55
N PHE A 179 -20.44 0.65 -5.26
CA PHE A 179 -19.65 1.84 -4.95
C PHE A 179 -19.00 1.78 -3.57
N THR A 180 -19.75 1.43 -2.53
CA THR A 180 -19.22 1.38 -1.16
C THR A 180 -18.50 0.07 -0.86
N GLY A 181 -18.78 -0.99 -1.62
CA GLY A 181 -18.32 -2.35 -1.33
C GLY A 181 -19.07 -2.99 -0.15
N GLN A 182 -20.19 -2.42 0.30
CA GLN A 182 -20.89 -2.87 1.51
C GLN A 182 -22.17 -3.65 1.19
N GLY A 183 -22.61 -4.48 2.14
CA GLY A 183 -23.89 -5.21 2.05
C GLY A 183 -23.89 -6.40 1.10
N GLY A 184 -22.72 -6.81 0.59
CA GLY A 184 -22.57 -8.02 -0.22
C GLY A 184 -22.02 -9.19 0.59
N ASN A 185 -21.29 -10.08 -0.07
CA ASN A 185 -20.68 -11.25 0.55
C ASN A 185 -19.80 -10.86 1.77
N PRO A 186 -20.15 -11.30 3.00
CA PRO A 186 -19.42 -10.93 4.21
C PRO A 186 -18.05 -11.58 4.31
N ASN A 187 -17.75 -12.57 3.46
CA ASN A 187 -16.43 -13.19 3.38
C ASN A 187 -15.42 -12.32 2.63
N ILE A 188 -15.81 -11.20 2.02
CA ILE A 188 -14.90 -10.40 1.20
C ILE A 188 -14.49 -9.13 1.95
N VAL A 189 -13.19 -8.89 2.01
CA VAL A 189 -12.60 -7.59 2.38
C VAL A 189 -11.70 -7.10 1.26
N TYR A 190 -11.53 -5.78 1.17
CA TYR A 190 -10.87 -5.16 0.03
C TYR A 190 -9.53 -4.52 0.38
N ARG A 191 -8.60 -4.55 -0.59
CA ARG A 191 -7.47 -3.63 -0.66
C ARG A 191 -7.57 -2.83 -1.94
N ILE A 192 -7.06 -1.60 -1.92
CA ILE A 192 -6.95 -0.76 -3.12
C ILE A 192 -5.46 -0.61 -3.47
N PRO A 193 -5.07 -0.33 -4.71
CA PRO A 193 -3.65 -0.11 -5.05
C PRO A 193 -3.02 1.05 -4.25
N THR A 194 -1.83 0.84 -3.70
CA THR A 194 -1.05 1.90 -3.05
C THR A 194 -0.33 2.77 -4.09
N PRO A 195 -0.18 4.09 -3.89
CA PRO A 195 0.68 4.90 -4.75
C PRO A 195 2.14 4.44 -4.65
N LEU A 196 2.87 4.42 -5.77
CA LEU A 196 4.27 3.95 -5.82
C LEU A 196 5.29 5.09 -5.99
N LEU A 197 4.86 6.28 -6.41
CA LEU A 197 5.74 7.45 -6.52
C LEU A 197 6.41 7.74 -5.17
N GLY A 198 7.74 7.82 -5.18
CA GLY A 198 8.55 8.03 -3.98
C GLY A 198 8.84 6.77 -3.15
N ALA A 199 8.29 5.60 -3.51
CA ALA A 199 8.53 4.38 -2.74
C ALA A 199 10.02 3.97 -2.70
N GLY A 200 10.79 4.29 -3.74
CA GLY A 200 12.25 4.09 -3.75
C GLY A 200 12.98 4.97 -2.72
N LEU A 201 12.49 6.19 -2.45
CA LEU A 201 13.03 7.03 -1.38
C LEU A 201 12.73 6.44 0.00
N ILE A 202 11.57 5.79 0.16
CA ILE A 202 11.21 5.05 1.38
C ILE A 202 12.08 3.80 1.54
N GLU A 203 12.40 3.10 0.45
CA GLU A 203 13.32 1.96 0.46
C GLU A 203 14.72 2.37 0.95
N ALA A 204 15.20 3.55 0.51
CA ALA A 204 16.51 4.08 0.87
C ALA A 204 16.67 4.45 2.36
N ILE A 205 15.58 4.48 3.15
CA ILE A 205 15.66 4.75 4.59
C ILE A 205 16.23 3.52 5.31
N PRO A 206 17.40 3.59 5.96
CA PRO A 206 17.94 2.42 6.66
C PRO A 206 17.11 2.07 7.90
N ASP A 207 17.04 0.78 8.25
CA ASP A 207 16.35 0.29 9.46
C ASP A 207 16.81 1.03 10.73
N SER A 208 18.11 1.38 10.80
CA SER A 208 18.68 2.16 11.90
C SER A 208 18.06 3.56 12.02
N ALA A 209 17.78 4.24 10.90
CA ALA A 209 17.13 5.55 10.91
C ALA A 209 15.67 5.45 11.38
N ILE A 210 14.95 4.39 10.98
CA ILE A 210 13.58 4.13 11.48
C ILE A 210 13.59 3.96 12.99
N LEU A 211 14.51 3.14 13.52
CA LEU A 211 14.62 2.87 14.95
C LEU A 211 15.11 4.09 15.74
N ALA A 212 16.04 4.87 15.19
CA ALA A 212 16.51 6.11 15.79
C ALA A 212 15.36 7.13 15.89
N ASN A 213 14.60 7.32 14.80
CA ASN A 213 13.42 8.19 14.82
C ASN A 213 12.39 7.67 15.83
N ALA A 214 12.07 6.38 15.87
CA ALA A 214 11.11 5.82 16.83
C ALA A 214 11.47 6.15 18.31
N ARG A 215 12.77 6.25 18.63
CA ARG A 215 13.28 6.58 19.98
C ARG A 215 13.43 8.09 20.23
N ALA A 216 13.65 8.87 19.18
CA ALA A 216 13.79 10.33 19.29
C ALA A 216 12.51 10.98 19.82
N ASP A 217 12.65 12.05 20.60
CA ASP A 217 11.54 12.87 21.11
C ASP A 217 10.45 12.08 21.86
N ALA A 218 10.82 10.97 22.53
CA ALA A 218 9.87 10.05 23.15
C ALA A 218 8.90 10.73 24.13
N PHE A 219 9.38 11.73 24.89
CA PHE A 219 8.54 12.51 25.79
C PHE A 219 7.47 13.30 25.01
N THR A 220 7.88 14.06 24.00
CA THR A 220 6.99 14.87 23.16
C THR A 220 6.00 13.99 22.41
N LYS A 221 6.45 12.87 21.83
CA LYS A 221 5.57 11.89 21.17
C LYS A 221 4.52 11.35 22.12
N ARG A 222 4.90 10.98 23.35
CA ARG A 222 3.96 10.51 24.37
C ARG A 222 2.96 11.59 24.79
N LEU A 223 3.40 12.84 24.91
CA LEU A 223 2.51 13.97 25.21
C LEU A 223 1.42 14.15 24.13
N PHE A 224 1.77 13.91 22.85
CA PHE A 224 0.84 13.92 21.72
C PHE A 224 0.13 12.58 21.47
N GLY A 225 0.28 11.58 22.34
CA GLY A 225 -0.34 10.26 22.18
C GLY A 225 0.24 9.40 21.04
N VAL A 226 1.38 9.78 20.46
CA VAL A 226 2.06 9.04 19.40
C VAL A 226 2.82 7.86 19.99
N SER A 227 2.44 6.65 19.57
CA SER A 227 3.08 5.40 19.96
C SER A 227 2.99 4.35 18.85
N GLY A 228 3.83 3.32 18.90
CA GLY A 228 3.82 2.24 17.92
C GLY A 228 5.14 1.48 17.86
N HIS A 229 5.24 0.55 16.92
CA HIS A 229 6.45 -0.20 16.63
C HIS A 229 6.54 -0.48 15.12
N PRO A 230 7.75 -0.64 14.56
CA PRO A 230 7.89 -1.13 13.19
C PRO A 230 7.27 -2.52 13.05
N ASN A 231 6.71 -2.81 11.87
CA ASN A 231 6.42 -4.19 11.49
C ASN A 231 7.74 -4.89 11.12
N ARG A 232 7.79 -6.20 11.34
CA ARG A 232 9.00 -7.00 11.10
C ARG A 232 8.67 -8.27 10.34
N SER A 233 9.58 -8.62 9.43
CA SER A 233 9.58 -9.90 8.75
C SER A 233 9.72 -11.03 9.77
N GLY A 234 8.81 -12.00 9.72
CA GLY A 234 8.87 -13.18 10.60
C GLY A 234 10.05 -14.10 10.32
N ASN A 235 10.65 -14.01 9.11
CA ASN A 235 11.72 -14.90 8.67
C ASN A 235 13.10 -14.44 9.15
N ASP A 236 13.36 -13.14 9.14
CA ASP A 236 14.70 -12.57 9.38
C ASP A 236 14.70 -11.34 10.31
N GLY A 237 13.54 -10.93 10.82
CA GLY A 237 13.40 -9.80 11.75
C GLY A 237 13.63 -8.41 11.15
N THR A 238 13.89 -8.32 9.84
CA THR A 238 14.08 -7.03 9.13
C THR A 238 12.82 -6.18 9.17
N ILE A 239 12.95 -4.85 9.15
CA ILE A 239 11.79 -3.96 9.18
C ILE A 239 11.06 -4.02 7.83
N THR A 240 9.77 -4.30 7.89
CA THR A 240 8.88 -4.27 6.73
C THR A 240 8.17 -2.92 6.63
N ARG A 241 7.87 -2.49 5.39
CA ARG A 241 7.51 -1.09 5.09
C ARG A 241 6.61 -0.88 3.86
N PHE A 242 6.40 -1.90 3.02
CA PHE A 242 5.60 -1.78 1.79
C PHE A 242 4.28 -2.54 1.87
N GLY A 243 3.27 -1.99 1.19
CA GLY A 243 1.88 -2.45 1.23
C GLY A 243 1.09 -1.90 2.43
N TRP A 244 -0.24 -2.07 2.41
CA TRP A 244 -1.15 -1.46 3.39
C TRP A 244 -0.92 -1.85 4.85
N LYS A 245 -0.24 -2.97 5.12
CA LYS A 245 0.11 -3.40 6.47
C LYS A 245 1.62 -3.47 6.67
N ALA A 246 2.38 -2.81 5.80
CA ALA A 246 3.83 -2.88 5.77
C ALA A 246 4.29 -4.35 5.80
N GLN A 247 3.76 -5.18 4.91
CA GLN A 247 4.03 -6.62 4.89
C GLN A 247 5.33 -6.98 4.14
N ASN A 248 5.79 -6.12 3.23
CA ASN A 248 7.00 -6.35 2.44
C ASN A 248 8.17 -5.49 2.90
N LYS A 249 9.39 -6.06 2.88
CA LYS A 249 10.63 -5.40 3.31
C LYS A 249 11.32 -4.57 2.23
N SER A 250 11.18 -4.96 0.96
CA SER A 250 11.83 -4.33 -0.19
C SER A 250 10.87 -4.17 -1.36
N LEU A 251 11.17 -3.25 -2.27
CA LEU A 251 10.39 -3.08 -3.50
C LEU A 251 10.57 -4.25 -4.45
N LEU A 252 11.73 -4.90 -4.45
CA LEU A 252 11.96 -6.12 -5.23
C LEU A 252 11.00 -7.24 -4.78
N LEU A 253 10.90 -7.48 -3.46
CA LEU A 253 9.99 -8.49 -2.93
C LEU A 253 8.53 -8.10 -3.19
N PHE A 254 8.18 -6.83 -2.98
CA PHE A 254 6.81 -6.35 -3.21
C PHE A 254 6.40 -6.46 -4.68
N SER A 255 7.30 -6.13 -5.61
CA SER A 255 7.04 -6.25 -7.05
C SER A 255 6.95 -7.71 -7.49
N ALA A 256 7.78 -8.59 -6.92
CA ALA A 256 7.72 -10.02 -7.20
C ALA A 256 6.43 -10.66 -6.66
N GLU A 257 5.97 -10.24 -5.48
CA GLU A 257 4.68 -10.66 -4.94
C GLU A 257 3.55 -10.15 -5.85
N ALA A 258 3.58 -8.88 -6.27
CA ALA A 258 2.57 -8.32 -7.17
C ALA A 258 2.50 -9.05 -8.52
N TYR A 259 3.65 -9.42 -9.12
CA TYR A 259 3.64 -10.26 -10.33
C TYR A 259 2.90 -11.58 -10.10
N ASN A 260 3.14 -12.24 -8.96
CA ASN A 260 2.50 -13.50 -8.66
C ASN A 260 1.02 -13.33 -8.31
N VAL A 261 0.70 -12.42 -7.40
CA VAL A 261 -0.63 -12.24 -6.80
C VAL A 261 -1.61 -11.48 -7.69
N GLU A 262 -1.15 -10.50 -8.46
CA GLU A 262 -2.05 -9.64 -9.25
C GLU A 262 -2.16 -10.07 -10.71
N MET A 263 -1.16 -10.79 -11.21
CA MET A 263 -1.03 -11.16 -12.62
C MET A 263 -0.82 -12.66 -12.83
N GLY A 264 -0.73 -13.45 -11.76
CA GLY A 264 -0.52 -14.90 -11.82
C GLY A 264 0.85 -15.33 -12.34
N ILE A 265 1.83 -14.42 -12.42
CA ILE A 265 3.14 -14.66 -13.04
C ILE A 265 4.13 -15.18 -11.99
N SER A 266 4.58 -16.43 -12.15
CA SER A 266 5.66 -17.00 -11.33
C SER A 266 7.00 -16.30 -11.62
N ASN A 267 7.87 -16.27 -10.63
CA ASN A 267 9.17 -15.62 -10.72
C ASN A 267 10.19 -16.27 -9.78
N LEU A 268 11.44 -15.82 -9.81
CA LEU A 268 12.52 -16.42 -9.02
C LEU A 268 12.30 -16.32 -7.49
N ILE A 269 11.48 -15.38 -7.02
CA ILE A 269 11.15 -15.23 -5.59
C ILE A 269 9.87 -16.03 -5.25
N PHE A 270 8.89 -16.04 -6.15
CA PHE A 270 7.64 -16.78 -6.04
C PHE A 270 7.50 -17.77 -7.22
N PRO A 271 8.16 -18.94 -7.16
CA PRO A 271 8.27 -19.85 -8.31
C PRO A 271 7.00 -20.68 -8.54
N GLN A 272 6.08 -20.70 -7.58
CA GLN A 272 4.84 -21.46 -7.67
C GLN A 272 3.75 -20.63 -8.36
N GLU A 273 3.08 -21.25 -9.32
CA GLU A 273 1.87 -20.68 -9.92
C GLU A 273 0.72 -20.66 -8.91
N ARG A 274 -0.17 -19.69 -9.05
CA ARG A 274 -1.39 -19.60 -8.26
C ARG A 274 -2.52 -20.34 -8.99
N ASP A 275 -2.74 -21.59 -8.64
CA ASP A 275 -3.87 -22.35 -9.21
C ASP A 275 -5.18 -22.12 -8.42
N GLU A 276 -5.12 -21.54 -7.20
CA GLU A 276 -6.23 -21.35 -6.23
C GLU A 276 -7.06 -22.62 -5.95
N THR A 277 -6.64 -23.76 -6.50
CA THR A 277 -7.14 -25.08 -6.16
C THR A 277 -6.75 -25.35 -4.72
N ARG A 278 -7.74 -25.70 -3.90
CA ARG A 278 -7.49 -26.09 -2.51
C ARG A 278 -6.45 -27.21 -2.55
N SER A 279 -5.27 -26.98 -1.98
CA SER A 279 -4.31 -28.06 -1.76
C SER A 279 -5.06 -29.15 -1.02
N ALA A 280 -5.13 -30.35 -1.62
CA ALA A 280 -5.71 -31.48 -0.92
C ALA A 280 -4.97 -31.63 0.43
N PRO A 281 -5.69 -31.85 1.54
CA PRO A 281 -5.07 -32.04 2.85
C PRO A 281 -4.11 -33.24 2.86
#